data_AF-A0A428SSZ6-F1
#
_entry.id   AF-A0A428SSZ6-F1
#
_cell.length_a   1.000
_cell.length_b   1.000
_cell.length_c   1.000
_cell.angle_alpha   90.00
_cell.angle_beta   90.00
_cell.angle_gamma   90.00
#
_symmetry.space_group_name_H-M   'P 1'
#
loop_
_entity.id
_entity.type
_entity.pdbx_description
1 polymer ?
#
loop_
_entity_poly.entity_id
_entity_poly.type
_entity_poly.pdbx_seq_one_letter_code
_entity_poly.pdbx_strand_id
1 'polypeptide(L)'
;MTSSVLGLKTEDVVKEGFKKVVTSALRPFMERTEVGQHKEEKYFIYVMHNAVIRLDVILWRWNFTSKGFSNIYESALGYLVCTSVVDVTALKTSEFVFLISGYAGDEEEKVVKYTQRMEKIYDAARRVKLNKALRESQDD
;
A
#
# COMPACT_ATOMS: atom_id res chain seq x y z
N MET A 1 -26.20 -12.35 28.26
CA MET A 1 -25.81 -11.07 27.62
C MET A 1 -24.94 -11.39 26.42
N THR A 2 -25.55 -11.43 25.24
CA THR A 2 -24.91 -11.71 23.95
C THR A 2 -24.34 -10.40 23.39
N SER A 3 -23.02 -10.26 23.40
CA SER A 3 -22.33 -9.15 22.76
C SER A 3 -22.02 -9.52 21.30
N SER A 4 -22.94 -9.17 20.40
CA SER A 4 -22.66 -9.09 18.97
C SER A 4 -21.74 -7.89 18.72
N VAL A 5 -20.43 -8.11 18.68
CA VAL A 5 -19.50 -7.11 18.12
C VAL A 5 -19.72 -7.14 16.61
N LEU A 6 -20.36 -6.07 16.13
CA LEU A 6 -20.68 -5.82 14.74
C LEU A 6 -19.45 -6.03 13.85
N GLY A 7 -19.68 -6.76 12.74
CA GLY A 7 -18.70 -6.97 11.69
C GLY A 7 -18.27 -5.65 11.05
N LEU A 8 -17.15 -5.10 11.53
CA LEU A 8 -16.31 -4.23 10.73
C LEU A 8 -15.87 -5.02 9.50
N LYS A 9 -16.21 -4.56 8.30
CA LYS A 9 -15.71 -5.17 7.07
C LYS A 9 -14.18 -5.10 7.14
N THR A 10 -13.51 -6.24 7.00
CA THR A 10 -12.04 -6.36 7.07
C THR A 10 -11.32 -5.31 6.19
N GLU A 11 -11.95 -4.93 5.08
CA GLU A 11 -11.51 -3.86 4.19
C GLU A 11 -11.36 -2.50 4.90
N ASP A 12 -12.32 -2.11 5.74
CA ASP A 12 -12.30 -0.83 6.46
C ASP A 12 -11.19 -0.81 7.52
N VAL A 13 -10.96 -1.95 8.19
CA VAL A 13 -9.89 -2.11 9.19
C VAL A 13 -8.50 -1.98 8.54
N VAL A 14 -8.30 -2.64 7.39
CA VAL A 14 -7.04 -2.57 6.65
C VAL A 14 -6.82 -1.15 6.10
N LYS A 15 -7.87 -0.52 5.57
CA LYS A 15 -7.81 0.85 5.05
C LYS A 15 -7.45 1.87 6.14
N GLU A 16 -8.09 1.79 7.31
CA GLU A 16 -7.78 2.69 8.43
C GLU A 16 -6.40 2.42 9.02
N GLY A 17 -5.98 1.15 9.12
CA GLY A 17 -4.61 0.77 9.51
C GLY A 17 -3.56 1.36 8.56
N PHE A 18 -3.77 1.18 7.24
CA PHE A 18 -2.89 1.73 6.21
C PHE A 18 -2.86 3.26 6.26
N LYS A 19 -4.01 3.91 6.36
CA LYS A 19 -4.13 5.37 6.51
C LYS A 19 -3.35 5.86 7.73
N LYS A 20 -3.40 5.17 8.86
CA LYS A 20 -2.64 5.52 10.06
C LYS A 20 -1.13 5.40 9.84
N VAL A 21 -0.67 4.34 9.18
CA VAL A 21 0.76 4.14 8.84
C VAL A 21 1.25 5.23 7.90
N VAL A 22 0.53 5.49 6.80
CA VAL A 22 0.87 6.53 5.83
C VAL A 22 0.87 7.91 6.49
N THR A 23 -0.19 8.23 7.24
CA THR A 23 -0.28 9.52 7.94
C THR A 23 0.88 9.69 8.92
N SER A 24 1.18 8.69 9.73
CA SER A 24 2.29 8.74 10.70
C SER A 24 3.65 8.90 10.01
N ALA A 25 3.84 8.23 8.87
CA ALA A 25 5.08 8.30 8.12
C ALA A 25 5.29 9.65 7.43
N LEU A 26 4.23 10.30 6.95
CA LEU A 26 4.30 11.57 6.21
C LEU A 26 4.14 12.80 7.11
N ARG A 27 3.57 12.63 8.32
CA ARG A 27 3.30 13.72 9.26
C ARG A 27 4.53 14.59 9.58
N PRO A 28 5.73 14.04 9.84
CA PRO A 28 6.91 14.87 10.10
C PRO A 28 7.21 15.84 8.95
N PHE A 29 7.04 15.41 7.70
CA PHE A 29 7.23 16.25 6.52
C PHE A 29 6.12 17.30 6.36
N MET A 30 4.88 16.93 6.67
CA MET A 30 3.74 17.83 6.67
C MET A 30 3.80 18.89 7.78
N GLU A 31 4.54 18.64 8.86
CA GLU A 31 4.72 19.58 9.97
C GLU A 31 5.98 20.46 9.81
N ARG A 32 6.82 20.25 8.79
CA ARG A 32 8.02 21.08 8.55
C ARG A 32 7.65 22.52 8.19
N THR A 33 8.16 23.46 8.99
CA THR A 33 8.05 24.91 8.78
C THR A 33 9.36 25.57 8.37
N GLU A 34 10.46 24.81 8.31
CA GLU A 34 11.78 25.29 7.89
C GLU A 34 11.72 25.88 6.48
N VAL A 35 12.26 27.08 6.30
CA VAL A 35 12.32 27.77 5.01
C VAL A 35 13.22 27.00 4.04
N GLY A 36 12.79 26.90 2.79
CA GLY A 36 13.52 26.20 1.74
C GLY A 36 12.72 25.08 1.10
N GLN A 37 13.42 24.30 0.26
CA GLN A 37 12.85 23.14 -0.43
C GLN A 37 13.11 21.87 0.36
N HIS A 38 12.07 21.07 0.49
CA HIS A 38 12.06 19.77 1.16
C HIS A 38 11.55 18.73 0.19
N LYS A 39 12.26 17.62 0.09
CA LYS A 39 11.84 16.47 -0.74
C LYS A 39 11.89 15.22 0.12
N GLU A 40 10.87 14.39 0.01
CA GLU A 40 10.85 13.08 0.65
C GLU A 40 10.31 12.03 -0.33
N GLU A 41 10.97 10.88 -0.36
CA GLU A 41 10.56 9.73 -1.16
C GLU A 41 10.27 8.59 -0.19
N LYS A 42 9.08 8.01 -0.26
CA LYS A 42 8.69 6.84 0.51
C LYS A 42 8.02 5.81 -0.38
N TYR A 43 8.07 4.57 0.05
CA TYR A 43 7.23 3.54 -0.52
C TYR A 43 6.50 2.78 0.58
N PHE A 44 5.32 2.28 0.25
CA PHE A 44 4.51 1.45 1.12
C PHE A 44 4.14 0.17 0.37
N ILE A 45 4.07 -0.95 1.09
CA ILE A 45 3.67 -2.24 0.54
C ILE A 45 2.43 -2.71 1.30
N TYR A 46 1.40 -3.14 0.57
CA TYR A 46 0.16 -3.65 1.16
C TYR A 46 -0.50 -4.68 0.25
N VAL A 47 -1.37 -5.51 0.81
CA VAL A 47 -2.16 -6.49 0.06
C VAL A 47 -3.51 -5.86 -0.32
N MET A 48 -3.84 -5.83 -1.60
CA MET A 48 -5.11 -5.31 -2.11
C MET A 48 -5.60 -6.17 -3.27
N HIS A 49 -6.87 -6.54 -3.26
CA HIS A 49 -7.48 -7.42 -4.27
C HIS A 49 -6.71 -8.75 -4.50
N ASN A 50 -6.10 -9.31 -3.43
CA ASN A 50 -5.22 -10.49 -3.47
C ASN A 50 -3.94 -10.30 -4.29
N ALA A 51 -3.53 -9.06 -4.56
CA ALA A 51 -2.24 -8.72 -5.13
C ALA A 51 -1.40 -7.98 -4.08
N VAL A 52 -0.10 -8.19 -4.11
CA VAL A 52 0.83 -7.35 -3.35
C VAL A 52 1.05 -6.09 -4.18
N ILE A 53 0.71 -4.94 -3.60
CA ILE A 53 0.79 -3.63 -4.24
C ILE A 53 1.88 -2.82 -3.56
N ARG A 54 2.70 -2.17 -4.38
CA ARG A 54 3.66 -1.15 -3.98
C ARG A 54 3.10 0.22 -4.33
N LEU A 55 3.14 1.14 -3.37
CA LEU A 55 2.79 2.54 -3.50
C LEU A 55 4.06 3.38 -3.31
N ASP A 56 4.55 4.00 -4.36
CA ASP A 56 5.66 4.95 -4.30
C ASP A 56 5.10 6.37 -4.20
N VAL A 57 5.62 7.15 -3.26
CA VAL A 57 5.20 8.53 -2.98
C VAL A 57 6.43 9.43 -3.00
N ILE A 58 6.41 10.42 -3.89
CA ILE A 58 7.36 11.53 -3.88
C ILE A 58 6.62 12.75 -3.38
N LEU A 59 7.08 13.35 -2.29
CA LEU A 59 6.60 14.61 -1.77
C LEU A 59 7.64 15.69 -2.01
N TRP A 60 7.18 16.86 -2.42
CA TRP A 60 7.99 18.05 -2.55
C TRP A 60 7.27 19.22 -1.89
N ARG A 61 7.97 19.96 -1.03
CA ARG A 61 7.43 21.10 -0.32
C ARG A 61 8.41 22.26 -0.42
N TRP A 62 7.92 23.44 -0.76
CA TRP A 62 8.69 24.67 -0.68
C TRP A 62 8.03 25.61 0.33
N ASN A 63 8.72 25.88 1.43
CA ASN A 63 8.35 26.91 2.40
C ASN A 63 9.10 28.21 2.09
N PHE A 64 8.39 29.32 1.97
CA PHE A 64 8.99 30.64 1.74
C PHE A 64 8.41 31.68 2.69
N THR A 65 9.21 32.70 3.00
CA THR A 65 8.83 33.79 3.90
C THR A 65 8.46 35.03 3.10
N SER A 66 7.26 35.57 3.29
CA SER A 66 6.95 36.91 2.80
C SER A 66 7.24 37.95 3.89
N LYS A 67 7.91 39.05 3.53
CA LYS A 67 8.18 40.16 4.47
C LYS A 67 6.92 41.03 4.60
N GLY A 68 6.04 40.68 5.53
CA GLY A 68 4.95 41.52 6.03
C GLY A 68 5.12 41.84 7.52
N PHE A 69 4.23 42.66 8.09
CA PHE A 69 4.21 43.03 9.53
C PHE A 69 4.11 41.81 10.48
N SER A 70 3.76 40.63 9.96
CA SER A 70 3.81 39.33 10.62
C SER A 70 4.55 38.35 9.70
N ASN A 71 5.33 37.42 10.28
CA ASN A 71 5.98 36.34 9.54
C ASN A 71 4.92 35.36 9.01
N ILE A 72 4.37 35.61 7.83
CA ILE A 72 3.50 34.67 7.13
C ILE A 72 4.43 33.69 6.39
N TYR A 73 4.45 32.45 6.86
CA TYR A 73 5.10 31.35 6.17
C TYR A 73 4.11 30.80 5.14
N GLU A 74 4.38 31.04 3.87
CA GLU A 74 3.61 30.46 2.77
C GLU A 74 4.33 29.20 2.28
N SER A 75 3.56 28.18 1.84
CA SER A 75 4.14 26.93 1.37
C SER A 75 3.42 26.36 0.16
N ALA A 76 4.19 25.88 -0.82
CA ALA A 76 3.70 25.05 -1.92
C ALA A 76 4.00 23.57 -1.63
N LEU A 77 3.02 22.69 -1.84
CA LEU A 77 3.17 21.23 -1.70
C LEU A 77 2.82 20.56 -3.04
N GLY A 78 3.74 19.78 -3.57
CA GLY A 78 3.53 18.88 -4.70
C GLY A 78 3.72 17.43 -4.27
N TYR A 79 2.98 16.52 -4.89
CA TYR A 79 3.14 15.08 -4.67
C TYR A 79 2.96 14.30 -5.97
N LEU A 80 3.69 13.20 -6.08
CA LEU A 80 3.50 12.18 -7.10
C LEU A 80 3.30 10.83 -6.41
N VAL A 81 2.26 10.12 -6.81
CA VAL A 81 1.93 8.79 -6.29
C VAL A 81 1.87 7.81 -7.45
N CYS A 82 2.61 6.71 -7.34
CA CYS A 82 2.61 5.63 -8.31
C CYS A 82 2.22 4.32 -7.63
N THR A 83 1.31 3.56 -8.25
CA THR A 83 0.93 2.22 -7.80
C THR A 83 1.46 1.19 -8.78
N SER A 84 2.04 0.11 -8.25
CA SER A 84 2.51 -1.02 -9.06
C SER A 84 2.19 -2.35 -8.39
N VAL A 85 1.95 -3.38 -9.20
CA VAL A 85 1.78 -4.76 -8.72
C VAL A 85 3.17 -5.37 -8.55
N VAL A 86 3.43 -5.94 -7.38
CA VAL A 86 4.70 -6.58 -7.05
C VAL A 86 4.74 -8.00 -7.61
N ASP A 87 5.89 -8.39 -8.18
CA ASP A 87 6.17 -9.78 -8.48
C ASP A 87 6.41 -10.56 -7.20
N VAL A 88 5.44 -11.38 -6.81
CA VAL A 88 5.50 -12.20 -5.60
C VAL A 88 6.58 -13.28 -5.65
N THR A 89 7.10 -13.63 -6.84
CA THR A 89 8.20 -14.60 -6.98
C THR A 89 9.55 -14.04 -6.52
N ALA A 90 9.67 -12.71 -6.47
CA ALA A 90 10.85 -12.02 -5.99
C ALA A 90 10.87 -11.83 -4.46
N LEU A 91 9.75 -12.06 -3.76
CA LEU A 91 9.65 -11.89 -2.31
C LEU A 91 10.21 -13.10 -1.57
N LYS A 92 10.91 -12.86 -0.46
CA LYS A 92 11.29 -13.94 0.45
C LYS A 92 10.04 -14.45 1.17
N THR A 93 10.04 -15.75 1.50
CA THR A 93 8.92 -16.38 2.23
C THR A 93 8.58 -15.64 3.53
N SER A 94 9.59 -15.18 4.28
CA SER A 94 9.39 -14.42 5.52
C SER A 94 8.70 -13.06 5.28
N GLU A 95 9.06 -12.36 4.20
CA GLU A 95 8.45 -11.08 3.82
C GLU A 95 6.99 -11.28 3.38
N PHE A 96 6.74 -12.35 2.62
CA PHE A 96 5.39 -12.71 2.20
C PHE A 96 4.51 -13.08 3.40
N VAL A 97 5.01 -13.90 4.33
CA VAL A 97 4.27 -14.25 5.56
C VAL A 97 3.98 -12.99 6.39
N PHE A 98 4.95 -12.09 6.57
CA PHE A 98 4.71 -10.82 7.29
C PHE A 98 3.59 -9.99 6.66
N LEU A 99 3.59 -9.84 5.33
CA LEU A 99 2.56 -9.09 4.61
C LEU A 99 1.17 -9.74 4.73
N ILE A 100 1.12 -11.06 4.60
CA ILE A 100 -0.12 -11.82 4.68
C ILE A 100 -0.69 -11.79 6.09
N SER A 101 0.12 -11.98 7.12
CA SER A 101 -0.31 -11.87 8.52
C SER A 101 -0.79 -10.46 8.84
N GLY A 102 -0.15 -9.42 8.32
CA GLY A 102 -0.63 -8.04 8.45
C GLY A 102 -2.03 -7.80 7.86
N TYR A 103 -2.43 -8.59 6.85
CA TYR A 103 -3.75 -8.49 6.22
C TYR A 103 -4.79 -9.45 6.81
N ALA A 104 -4.42 -10.71 7.02
CA ALA A 104 -5.32 -11.77 7.50
C ALA A 104 -5.45 -11.80 9.04
N GLY A 105 -4.54 -11.13 9.76
CA GLY A 105 -4.33 -11.24 11.20
C GLY A 105 -3.23 -12.25 11.54
N ASP A 106 -2.82 -12.29 12.82
CA ASP A 106 -1.71 -13.13 13.27
C ASP A 106 -2.11 -14.56 13.67
N GLU A 107 -3.42 -14.88 13.64
CA GLU A 107 -3.91 -16.22 13.95
C GLU A 107 -3.57 -17.20 12.82
N GLU A 108 -2.86 -18.27 13.16
CA GLU A 108 -2.37 -19.28 12.20
C GLU A 108 -3.46 -19.77 11.24
N GLU A 109 -4.65 -20.10 11.77
CA GLU A 109 -5.77 -20.59 10.96
C GLU A 109 -6.18 -19.57 9.88
N LYS A 110 -6.24 -18.28 10.21
CA LYS A 110 -6.61 -17.21 9.28
C LYS A 110 -5.53 -17.02 8.22
N VAL A 111 -4.27 -17.02 8.62
CA VAL A 111 -3.11 -16.88 7.72
C VAL A 111 -3.04 -18.03 6.73
N VAL A 112 -3.14 -19.26 7.21
CA VAL A 112 -3.10 -20.48 6.36
C VAL A 112 -4.27 -20.48 5.38
N LYS A 113 -5.49 -20.20 5.86
CA LYS A 113 -6.69 -20.15 5.02
C LYS A 113 -6.59 -19.08 3.93
N TYR A 114 -6.05 -17.90 4.26
CA TYR A 114 -5.86 -16.84 3.28
C TYR A 114 -4.76 -17.19 2.26
N THR A 115 -3.66 -17.77 2.72
CA THR A 115 -2.55 -18.20 1.85
C THR A 115 -3.00 -19.26 0.83
N GLN A 116 -3.74 -20.28 1.29
CA GLN A 116 -4.31 -21.31 0.40
C GLN A 116 -5.31 -20.72 -0.60
N ARG A 117 -6.07 -19.70 -0.20
CA ARG A 117 -6.96 -18.99 -1.12
C ARG A 117 -6.16 -18.24 -2.19
N MET A 118 -5.09 -17.55 -1.81
CA MET A 118 -4.22 -16.86 -2.75
C MET A 118 -3.57 -17.83 -3.74
N GLU A 119 -3.04 -18.95 -3.28
CA GLU A 119 -2.47 -20.00 -4.13
C GLU A 119 -3.45 -20.41 -5.24
N LYS A 120 -4.69 -20.75 -4.88
CA LYS A 120 -5.75 -21.12 -5.83
C LYS A 120 -6.04 -20.03 -6.86
N ILE A 121 -6.11 -18.77 -6.43
CA ILE A 121 -6.38 -17.63 -7.32
C ILE A 121 -5.24 -17.45 -8.32
N TYR A 122 -3.99 -17.50 -7.86
CA TYR A 122 -2.83 -17.32 -8.71
C TYR A 122 -2.68 -18.46 -9.72
N ASP A 123 -2.93 -19.70 -9.28
CA ASP A 123 -2.95 -20.85 -10.17
C ASP A 123 -4.02 -20.74 -11.26
N ALA A 124 -5.23 -20.34 -10.89
CA ALA A 124 -6.30 -20.12 -11.85
C ALA A 124 -5.93 -19.04 -12.87
N ALA A 125 -5.40 -17.90 -12.41
CA ALA A 125 -4.97 -16.80 -13.28
C ALA A 125 -3.82 -17.22 -14.22
N ARG A 126 -2.83 -17.98 -13.71
CA ARG A 126 -1.72 -18.51 -14.52
C ARG A 126 -2.22 -19.42 -15.63
N ARG A 127 -3.16 -20.33 -15.33
CA ARG A 127 -3.75 -21.24 -16.34
C ARG A 127 -4.48 -20.47 -17.43
N VAL A 128 -5.27 -19.46 -17.07
CA VAL A 128 -5.97 -18.62 -18.06
C VAL A 128 -4.98 -17.89 -18.97
N LYS A 129 -3.93 -17.30 -18.39
CA LYS A 129 -2.89 -16.60 -19.16
C LYS A 129 -2.17 -17.54 -20.14
N LEU A 130 -1.80 -18.75 -19.69
CA LEU A 130 -1.15 -19.76 -20.52
C LEU A 130 -2.05 -20.20 -21.68
N ASN A 131 -3.31 -20.51 -21.40
CA ASN A 131 -4.28 -20.94 -22.41
C ASN A 131 -4.54 -19.86 -23.46
N LYS A 132 -4.52 -18.59 -23.05
CA LYS A 132 -4.66 -17.46 -23.99
C LYS A 132 -3.46 -17.38 -24.94
N ALA A 133 -2.24 -17.44 -24.41
CA ALA A 133 -1.03 -17.40 -25.22
C ALA A 133 -0.96 -18.56 -26.24
N LEU A 134 -1.40 -19.76 -25.84
CA LEU A 134 -1.46 -20.93 -26.72
C LEU A 134 -2.44 -20.74 -27.88
N ARG A 135 -3.61 -20.10 -27.64
CA ARG A 135 -4.59 -19.80 -28.69
C ARG A 135 -4.04 -18.78 -29.69
N GLU A 136 -3.42 -17.71 -29.18
CA GLU A 136 -2.84 -16.66 -30.03
C GLU A 136 -1.70 -17.20 -30.91
N SER A 137 -0.91 -18.18 -30.42
CA SER A 137 0.14 -18.84 -31.23
C SER A 137 -0.37 -19.83 -32.29
N GLN A 138 -1.66 -20.17 -32.28
CA GLN A 138 -2.29 -21.09 -33.24
C GLN A 138 -3.01 -20.34 -34.38
N ASP A 139 -3.20 -19.03 -34.22
CA ASP A 139 -3.86 -18.14 -35.19
C ASP A 139 -2.86 -17.39 -36.11
N ASP A 140 -1.55 -17.59 -35.90
CA ASP A 140 -0.41 -17.13 -36.75
C ASP A 140 0.12 -18.28 -37.63
#